data_AF-A0A537ZTA5-F1
#
_entry.id   AF-A0A537ZTA5-F1
#
_cell.length_a   1.000
_cell.length_b   1.000
_cell.length_c   1.000
_cell.angle_alpha   90.00
_cell.angle_beta   90.00
_cell.angle_gamma   90.00
#
_symmetry.space_group_name_H-M   'P 1'
#
loop_
_entity.id
_entity.type
_entity.pdbx_description
1 polymer ?
#
loop_
_entity_poly.entity_id
_entity_poly.type
_entity_poly.pdbx_seq_one_letter_code
_entity_poly.pdbx_strand_id
1 'polypeptide(L)'
;MTGATAHFVDFQSSLKSHAPLALTIVVVTTLIILFLMTGSLILPIKSLVMNVLNLSAVFGILVLIFQDGNLEGPLSYTSQGALEQTMPILMFAVAFGLSTDYAVFLLSRIKEARDNGASDSESVALGLERTGRIVTAAALLFSVAIGAFATSQIVFLKENG
;
A
#
# COMPACT_ATOMS: atom_id res chain seq x y z
N MET A 1 -22.46 26.80 4.39
CA MET A 1 -23.64 26.03 3.91
C MET A 1 -23.55 24.66 4.57
N THR A 2 -24.61 24.16 5.20
CA THR A 2 -24.62 22.83 5.85
C THR A 2 -25.44 21.85 5.02
N GLY A 3 -24.97 20.61 4.90
CA GLY A 3 -25.55 19.55 4.06
C GLY A 3 -24.50 18.53 3.63
N ALA A 4 -24.91 17.34 3.19
CA ALA A 4 -23.99 16.26 2.79
C ALA A 4 -22.95 16.70 1.73
N THR A 5 -23.33 17.61 0.83
CA THR A 5 -22.45 18.21 -0.18
C THR A 5 -21.43 19.19 0.40
N ALA A 6 -21.75 19.87 1.51
CA ALA A 6 -20.81 20.76 2.20
C ALA A 6 -19.77 19.95 2.98
N HIS A 7 -20.17 18.87 3.64
CA HIS A 7 -19.24 17.91 4.22
C HIS A 7 -18.31 17.29 3.17
N PHE A 8 -18.83 16.99 1.97
CA PHE A 8 -18.05 16.46 0.84
C PHE A 8 -16.96 17.43 0.35
N VAL A 9 -17.26 18.73 0.26
CA VAL A 9 -16.31 19.77 -0.16
C VAL A 9 -15.31 20.10 0.95
N ASP A 10 -15.76 20.15 2.20
CA ASP A 10 -14.89 20.40 3.36
C ASP A 10 -13.91 19.24 3.59
N PHE A 11 -14.34 17.99 3.38
CA PHE A 11 -13.45 16.82 3.45
C PHE A 11 -12.45 16.81 2.29
N GLN A 12 -12.90 17.08 1.06
CA GLN A 12 -12.00 17.15 -0.09
C GLN A 12 -10.96 18.29 0.03
N SER A 13 -11.36 19.44 0.58
CA SER A 13 -10.45 20.57 0.83
C SER A 13 -9.45 20.26 1.97
N SER A 14 -9.91 19.60 3.03
CA SER A 14 -9.05 19.14 4.14
C SER A 14 -8.05 18.08 3.68
N LEU A 15 -8.45 17.17 2.80
CA LEU A 15 -7.53 16.21 2.19
C LEU A 15 -6.50 16.90 1.32
N LYS A 16 -6.91 17.84 0.45
CA LYS A 16 -5.95 18.58 -0.37
C LYS A 16 -4.94 19.38 0.45
N SER A 17 -5.33 19.90 1.62
CA SER A 17 -4.40 20.67 2.45
C SER A 17 -3.47 19.81 3.31
N HIS A 18 -3.93 18.66 3.81
CA HIS A 18 -3.15 17.81 4.72
C HIS A 18 -2.46 16.62 4.04
N ALA A 19 -2.97 16.12 2.91
CA ALA A 19 -2.38 15.01 2.18
C ALA A 19 -0.92 15.28 1.75
N PRO A 20 -0.53 16.46 1.25
CA PRO A 20 0.86 16.73 0.87
C PRO A 20 1.79 16.67 2.08
N LEU A 21 1.34 17.18 3.21
CA LEU A 21 2.12 17.25 4.45
C LEU A 21 2.25 15.85 5.08
N ALA A 22 1.16 15.09 5.16
CA ALA A 22 1.17 13.71 5.62
C ALA A 22 2.06 12.82 4.73
N LEU A 23 1.92 12.93 3.40
CA LEU A 23 2.73 12.17 2.45
C LEU A 23 4.21 12.55 2.55
N THR A 24 4.53 13.84 2.72
CA THR A 24 5.90 14.30 2.96
C THR A 24 6.48 13.70 4.24
N ILE A 25 5.75 13.75 5.36
CA ILE A 25 6.19 13.19 6.64
C ILE A 25 6.47 11.69 6.48
N VAL A 26 5.54 10.96 5.90
CA VAL A 26 5.63 9.50 5.72
C VAL A 26 6.82 9.15 4.83
N VAL A 27 6.96 9.80 3.66
CA VAL A 27 8.06 9.56 2.74
C VAL A 27 9.41 9.89 3.37
N VAL A 28 9.54 11.06 4.00
CA VAL A 28 10.79 11.49 4.65
C VAL A 28 11.15 10.55 5.79
N THR A 29 10.19 10.17 6.62
CA THR A 29 10.42 9.24 7.74
C THR A 29 10.88 7.87 7.23
N THR A 30 10.21 7.31 6.23
CA THR A 30 10.61 6.04 5.60
C THR A 30 12.01 6.13 4.98
N LEU A 31 12.31 7.22 4.27
CA LEU A 31 13.64 7.45 3.71
C LEU A 31 14.71 7.51 4.80
N ILE A 32 14.47 8.24 5.90
CA ILE A 32 15.39 8.34 7.03
C ILE A 32 15.60 6.97 7.67
N ILE A 33 14.53 6.22 7.98
CA ILE A 33 14.62 4.90 8.60
C ILE A 33 15.42 3.94 7.70
N LEU A 34 15.08 3.86 6.42
CA LEU A 34 15.77 2.96 5.49
C LEU A 34 17.22 3.41 5.24
N PHE A 35 17.49 4.71 5.21
CA PHE A 35 18.84 5.25 5.07
C PHE A 35 19.69 4.92 6.30
N LEU A 36 19.20 5.15 7.51
CA LEU A 36 19.89 4.79 8.75
C LEU A 36 20.08 3.27 8.85
N MET A 37 19.09 2.51 8.43
CA MET A 37 19.15 1.05 8.46
C MET A 37 20.13 0.51 7.43
N THR A 38 20.14 0.97 6.18
CA THR A 38 20.95 0.38 5.10
C THR A 38 22.27 1.11 4.83
N GLY A 39 22.42 2.35 5.28
CA GLY A 39 23.54 3.24 4.93
C GLY A 39 23.55 3.66 3.45
N SER A 40 22.54 3.30 2.67
CA SER A 40 22.43 3.58 1.25
C SER A 40 21.25 4.51 0.96
N LEU A 41 21.45 5.47 0.06
CA LEU A 41 20.37 6.36 -0.41
C LEU A 41 19.62 5.76 -1.61
N ILE A 42 20.24 4.83 -2.34
CA ILE A 42 19.67 4.22 -3.55
C ILE A 42 18.57 3.21 -3.18
N LEU A 43 18.78 2.42 -2.14
CA LEU A 43 17.81 1.41 -1.69
C LEU A 43 16.49 2.02 -1.22
N PRO A 44 16.48 3.07 -0.36
CA PRO A 44 15.25 3.77 0.03
C PRO A 44 14.49 4.37 -1.17
N ILE A 45 15.21 5.04 -2.08
CA ILE A 45 14.58 5.67 -3.25
C ILE A 45 13.95 4.61 -4.16
N LYS A 46 14.67 3.52 -4.45
CA LYS A 46 14.13 2.40 -5.23
C LYS A 46 12.87 1.81 -4.59
N SER A 47 12.89 1.63 -3.26
CA SER A 47 11.73 1.13 -2.51
C SER A 47 10.52 2.06 -2.65
N LEU A 48 10.74 3.37 -2.51
CA LEU A 48 9.68 4.36 -2.66
C LEU A 48 9.08 4.35 -4.06
N VAL A 49 9.90 4.28 -5.11
CA VAL A 49 9.43 4.20 -6.50
C VAL A 49 8.58 2.95 -6.72
N MET A 50 9.01 1.80 -6.20
CA MET A 50 8.24 0.56 -6.30
C MET A 50 6.91 0.65 -5.56
N ASN A 51 6.88 1.31 -4.40
CA ASN A 51 5.65 1.51 -3.64
C ASN A 51 4.66 2.42 -4.39
N VAL A 52 5.14 3.53 -4.98
CA VAL A 52 4.30 4.43 -5.80
C VAL A 52 3.75 3.71 -7.03
N LEU A 53 4.57 2.89 -7.70
CA LEU A 53 4.14 2.11 -8.87
C LEU A 53 3.08 1.08 -8.50
N ASN A 54 3.29 0.33 -7.40
CA ASN A 54 2.33 -0.63 -6.89
C ASN A 54 1.00 0.07 -6.55
N LEU A 55 1.06 1.14 -5.75
CA LEU A 55 -0.13 1.90 -5.36
C LEU A 55 -0.89 2.43 -6.58
N SER A 56 -0.18 2.97 -7.58
CA SER A 56 -0.79 3.45 -8.83
C SER A 56 -1.48 2.33 -9.60
N ALA A 57 -0.89 1.13 -9.63
CA ALA A 57 -1.48 -0.04 -10.27
C ALA A 57 -2.76 -0.50 -9.55
N VAL A 58 -2.73 -0.58 -8.21
CA VAL A 58 -3.90 -0.98 -7.42
C VAL A 58 -5.04 0.04 -7.59
N PHE A 59 -4.74 1.35 -7.51
CA PHE A 59 -5.74 2.39 -7.79
C PHE A 59 -6.30 2.30 -9.21
N GLY A 60 -5.45 2.09 -10.21
CA GLY A 60 -5.89 1.93 -11.59
C GLY A 60 -6.86 0.76 -11.77
N ILE A 61 -6.56 -0.38 -11.15
CA ILE A 61 -7.46 -1.56 -11.16
C ILE A 61 -8.80 -1.23 -10.50
N LEU A 62 -8.81 -0.52 -9.37
CA LEU A 62 -10.05 -0.17 -8.69
C LEU A 62 -10.91 0.83 -9.47
N VAL A 63 -10.29 1.83 -10.10
CA VAL A 63 -11.00 2.74 -11.00
C VAL A 63 -11.63 1.94 -12.14
N LEU A 64 -10.87 1.04 -12.78
CA LEU A 64 -11.37 0.21 -13.86
C LEU A 64 -12.53 -0.71 -13.45
N ILE A 65 -12.48 -1.29 -12.24
CA ILE A 65 -13.53 -2.17 -11.74
C ILE A 65 -14.71 -1.33 -11.23
N PHE A 66 -14.52 -0.59 -10.15
CA PHE A 66 -15.62 0.03 -9.41
C PHE A 66 -16.11 1.36 -9.99
N GLN A 67 -15.25 2.14 -10.64
CA GLN A 67 -15.62 3.44 -11.22
C GLN A 67 -16.12 3.30 -12.67
N ASP A 68 -15.44 2.52 -13.51
CA ASP A 68 -15.81 2.31 -14.93
C ASP A 68 -16.85 1.18 -15.11
N GLY A 69 -17.19 0.43 -14.05
CA GLY A 69 -18.22 -0.61 -14.06
C GLY A 69 -17.81 -1.90 -14.77
N ASN A 70 -16.53 -2.04 -15.13
CA ASN A 70 -16.03 -3.23 -15.80
C ASN A 70 -15.97 -4.36 -14.76
N LEU A 71 -16.95 -5.27 -14.78
CA LEU A 71 -17.27 -6.39 -13.85
C LEU A 71 -18.55 -6.24 -12.97
N GLU A 72 -19.44 -5.29 -13.24
CA GLU A 72 -20.75 -5.20 -12.53
C GLU A 72 -21.56 -6.50 -12.56
N GLY A 73 -21.58 -7.18 -13.71
CA GLY A 73 -22.28 -8.46 -13.90
C GLY A 73 -21.77 -9.60 -13.01
N PRO A 74 -20.49 -10.01 -13.10
CA PRO A 74 -19.96 -11.12 -12.31
C PRO A 74 -19.81 -10.84 -10.80
N LEU A 75 -19.66 -9.59 -10.35
CA LEU A 75 -19.53 -9.26 -8.92
C LEU A 75 -20.85 -8.83 -8.26
N SER A 76 -21.97 -8.75 -9.01
CA SER A 76 -23.30 -8.35 -8.50
C SER A 76 -23.25 -7.09 -7.63
N TYR A 77 -22.65 -6.01 -8.13
CA TYR A 77 -22.66 -4.70 -7.49
C TYR A 77 -23.20 -3.65 -8.46
N THR A 78 -23.72 -2.55 -7.92
CA THR A 78 -24.14 -1.38 -8.70
C THR A 78 -23.06 -0.32 -8.56
N SER A 79 -22.39 0.08 -9.64
CA SER A 79 -21.45 1.20 -9.59
C SER A 79 -22.21 2.48 -9.31
N GLN A 80 -21.74 3.25 -8.32
CA GLN A 80 -22.23 4.61 -8.07
C GLN A 80 -21.51 5.66 -8.94
N GLY A 81 -20.65 5.23 -9.88
CA GLY A 81 -19.85 6.10 -10.75
C GLY A 81 -18.75 6.88 -10.00
N ALA A 82 -18.54 6.61 -8.72
CA ALA A 82 -17.53 7.20 -7.87
C ALA A 82 -17.14 6.22 -6.77
N LEU A 83 -15.85 6.18 -6.43
CA LEU A 83 -15.34 5.49 -5.25
C LEU A 83 -15.75 6.25 -3.98
N GLU A 84 -15.91 5.53 -2.88
CA GLU A 84 -16.11 6.15 -1.56
C GLU A 84 -14.91 7.04 -1.19
N GLN A 85 -15.15 8.18 -0.53
CA GLN A 85 -14.11 9.21 -0.32
C GLN A 85 -13.00 8.79 0.64
N THR A 86 -13.29 7.89 1.58
CA THR A 86 -12.36 7.38 2.59
C THR A 86 -11.49 6.25 2.04
N MET A 87 -11.96 5.53 1.02
CA MET A 87 -11.24 4.44 0.36
C MET A 87 -9.81 4.78 -0.04
N PRO A 88 -9.53 5.84 -0.83
CA PRO A 88 -8.17 6.13 -1.26
C PRO A 88 -7.22 6.41 -0.11
N ILE A 89 -7.72 6.99 0.98
CA ILE A 89 -6.91 7.30 2.16
C ILE A 89 -6.56 6.00 2.89
N LEU A 90 -7.56 5.15 3.13
CA LEU A 90 -7.36 3.89 3.83
C LEU A 90 -6.42 2.98 3.05
N MET A 91 -6.65 2.86 1.74
CA MET A 91 -5.78 2.13 0.83
C MET A 91 -4.36 2.67 0.82
N PHE A 92 -4.20 3.99 0.70
CA PHE A 92 -2.89 4.60 0.78
C PHE A 92 -2.20 4.22 2.09
N ALA A 93 -2.89 4.36 3.22
CA ALA A 93 -2.33 4.04 4.53
C ALA A 93 -1.96 2.55 4.65
N VAL A 94 -2.84 1.64 4.25
CA VAL A 94 -2.63 0.19 4.32
C VAL A 94 -1.54 -0.26 3.36
N ALA A 95 -1.62 0.10 2.08
CA ALA A 95 -0.65 -0.30 1.07
C ALA A 95 0.73 0.28 1.36
N PHE A 96 0.80 1.55 1.76
CA PHE A 96 2.07 2.19 2.09
C PHE A 96 2.68 1.62 3.37
N GLY A 97 1.88 1.44 4.42
CA GLY A 97 2.32 0.84 5.69
C GLY A 97 2.84 -0.58 5.49
N LEU A 98 2.02 -1.43 4.84
CA LEU A 98 2.38 -2.81 4.54
C LEU A 98 3.64 -2.89 3.66
N SER A 99 3.75 -2.07 2.62
CA SER A 99 4.94 -2.01 1.76
C SER A 99 6.19 -1.60 2.53
N THR A 100 6.07 -0.61 3.43
CA THR A 100 7.20 -0.13 4.24
C THR A 100 7.65 -1.21 5.23
N ASP A 101 6.71 -1.86 5.92
CA ASP A 101 7.00 -2.95 6.85
C ASP A 101 7.74 -4.10 6.17
N TYR A 102 7.28 -4.50 4.98
CA TYR A 102 7.96 -5.54 4.20
C TYR A 102 9.33 -5.11 3.70
N ALA A 103 9.47 -3.88 3.21
CA ALA A 103 10.75 -3.35 2.75
C ALA A 103 11.77 -3.32 3.89
N VAL A 104 11.38 -2.85 5.08
CA VAL A 104 12.22 -2.81 6.27
C VAL A 104 12.60 -4.23 6.69
N PHE A 105 11.65 -5.16 6.77
CA PHE A 105 11.92 -6.52 7.22
C PHE A 105 12.87 -7.27 6.26
N LEU A 106 12.62 -7.18 4.95
CA LEU A 106 13.45 -7.80 3.93
C LEU A 106 14.86 -7.18 3.91
N LEU A 107 14.96 -5.86 3.86
CA LEU A 107 16.25 -5.16 3.82
C LEU A 107 17.07 -5.37 5.09
N SER A 108 16.41 -5.48 6.25
CA SER A 108 17.08 -5.80 7.52
C SER A 108 17.79 -7.16 7.45
N ARG A 109 17.12 -8.19 6.89
CA ARG A 109 17.73 -9.53 6.72
C ARG A 109 18.80 -9.58 5.63
N ILE A 110 18.63 -8.84 4.54
CA ILE A 110 19.67 -8.69 3.52
C ILE A 110 20.90 -8.02 4.14
N LYS A 111 20.70 -6.97 4.93
CA LYS A 111 21.80 -6.27 5.60
C LYS A 111 22.51 -7.16 6.61
N GLU A 112 21.76 -7.93 7.42
CA GLU A 112 22.35 -8.88 8.36
C GLU A 112 23.27 -9.89 7.64
N ALA A 113 22.86 -10.40 6.47
CA ALA A 113 23.71 -11.28 5.67
C ALA A 113 24.97 -10.56 5.15
N ARG A 114 24.82 -9.30 4.72
CA ARG A 114 25.93 -8.45 4.25
C ARG A 114 26.94 -8.13 5.36
N ASP A 115 26.44 -7.82 6.55
CA ASP A 115 27.25 -7.51 7.74
C ASP A 115 28.01 -8.75 8.23
N ASN A 116 27.47 -9.96 7.97
CA ASN A 116 28.15 -11.24 8.20
C ASN A 116 29.19 -11.60 7.11
N GLY A 117 29.46 -10.70 6.17
CA GLY A 117 30.53 -10.84 5.18
C GLY A 117 30.12 -11.47 3.84
N ALA A 118 28.82 -11.71 3.61
CA ALA A 118 28.35 -12.22 2.32
C ALA A 118 28.52 -11.16 1.21
N SER A 119 28.68 -11.63 -0.03
CA SER A 119 28.66 -10.75 -1.22
C SER A 119 27.28 -10.13 -1.43
N ASP A 120 27.16 -9.07 -2.24
CA ASP A 120 25.86 -8.39 -2.46
C ASP A 120 24.78 -9.33 -3.00
N SER A 121 25.11 -10.13 -4.01
CA SER A 121 24.17 -11.10 -4.60
C SER A 121 23.77 -12.19 -3.62
N GLU A 122 24.72 -12.66 -2.81
CA GLU A 122 24.49 -13.71 -1.81
C GLU A 122 23.66 -13.20 -0.64
N SER A 123 23.88 -11.94 -0.23
CA SER A 123 23.12 -11.28 0.83
C SER A 123 21.65 -11.11 0.43
N VAL A 124 21.39 -10.75 -0.83
CA VAL A 124 20.03 -10.68 -1.39
C VAL A 124 19.38 -12.07 -1.43
N ALA A 125 20.12 -13.09 -1.89
CA ALA A 125 19.61 -14.46 -1.95
C ALA A 125 19.27 -15.02 -0.56
N LEU A 126 20.18 -14.90 0.40
CA LEU A 126 19.99 -15.35 1.79
C LEU A 126 18.87 -14.59 2.51
N GLY A 127 18.80 -13.28 2.29
CA GLY A 127 17.72 -12.45 2.82
C GLY A 127 16.36 -12.96 2.31
N LEU A 128 16.24 -13.14 1.00
CA LEU A 128 15.01 -13.62 0.37
C LEU A 128 14.64 -15.05 0.79
N GLU A 129 15.61 -15.96 0.88
CA GLU A 129 15.38 -17.36 1.30
C GLU A 129 14.79 -17.44 2.70
N ARG A 130 15.35 -16.67 3.65
CA ARG A 130 14.93 -16.69 5.05
C ARG A 130 13.61 -15.96 5.28
N THR A 131 13.39 -14.82 4.62
CA THR A 131 12.15 -14.04 4.82
C THR A 131 11.02 -14.51 3.93
N GLY A 132 11.30 -15.11 2.78
CA GLY A 132 10.31 -15.42 1.75
C GLY A 132 9.16 -16.26 2.27
N ARG A 133 9.45 -17.34 3.02
CA ARG A 133 8.39 -18.20 3.57
C ARG A 133 7.51 -17.49 4.60
N ILE A 134 8.10 -16.64 5.43
CA ILE A 134 7.37 -15.89 6.47
C ILE A 134 6.50 -14.81 5.83
N VAL A 135 7.05 -14.08 4.86
CA VAL A 135 6.34 -13.02 4.12
C VAL A 135 5.18 -13.61 3.33
N THR A 136 5.39 -14.71 2.61
CA THR A 136 4.31 -15.38 1.86
C THR A 136 3.22 -15.89 2.78
N ALA A 137 3.56 -16.46 3.94
CA ALA A 137 2.56 -16.91 4.92
C ALA A 137 1.73 -15.73 5.47
N ALA A 138 2.38 -14.62 5.83
CA ALA A 138 1.69 -13.42 6.29
C ALA A 138 0.81 -12.81 5.18
N ALA A 139 1.32 -12.74 3.96
CA ALA A 139 0.57 -12.27 2.80
C ALA A 139 -0.66 -13.14 2.52
N LEU A 140 -0.54 -14.46 2.59
CA LEU A 140 -1.69 -15.37 2.43
C LEU A 140 -2.74 -15.17 3.51
N LEU A 141 -2.34 -15.05 4.78
CA LEU A 141 -3.27 -14.80 5.89
C LEU A 141 -3.99 -13.45 5.70
N PHE A 142 -3.26 -12.41 5.31
CA PHE A 142 -3.83 -11.11 5.02
C PHE A 142 -4.78 -11.16 3.82
N SER A 143 -4.38 -11.78 2.71
CA SER A 143 -5.21 -11.95 1.52
C SER A 143 -6.48 -12.75 1.79
N VAL A 144 -6.46 -13.75 2.67
CA VAL A 144 -7.66 -14.50 3.06
C VAL A 144 -8.60 -13.62 3.90
N ALA A 145 -8.05 -12.86 4.85
CA ALA A 145 -8.84 -11.97 5.70
C ALA A 145 -9.49 -10.83 4.90
N ILE A 146 -8.71 -10.17 4.05
CA ILE A 146 -9.16 -9.08 3.17
C ILE A 146 -10.08 -9.64 2.07
N GLY A 147 -9.73 -10.78 1.46
CA GLY A 147 -10.57 -11.44 0.45
C GLY A 147 -11.93 -11.89 0.98
N ALA A 148 -12.08 -12.15 2.28
CA ALA A 148 -13.38 -12.37 2.89
C ALA A 148 -14.29 -11.13 2.79
N PHE A 149 -13.73 -9.92 2.85
CA PHE A 149 -14.46 -8.66 2.67
C PHE A 149 -14.99 -8.47 1.25
N ALA A 150 -14.28 -8.99 0.24
CA ALA A 150 -14.74 -8.99 -1.16
C ALA A 150 -16.04 -9.81 -1.36
N THR A 151 -16.35 -10.75 -0.48
CA THR A 151 -17.61 -11.54 -0.52
C THR A 151 -18.81 -10.82 0.10
N SER A 152 -18.60 -9.65 0.72
CA SER A 152 -19.64 -8.89 1.40
C SER A 152 -20.66 -8.29 0.43
N GLN A 153 -21.91 -8.14 0.89
CA GLN A 153 -22.96 -7.43 0.14
C GLN A 153 -22.84 -5.90 0.25
N ILE A 154 -21.98 -5.40 1.14
CA ILE A 154 -21.76 -3.97 1.35
C ILE A 154 -20.66 -3.50 0.38
N VAL A 155 -20.98 -2.61 -0.55
CA VAL A 155 -20.05 -2.08 -1.57
C VAL A 155 -18.77 -1.50 -0.93
N PHE A 156 -18.91 -0.74 0.16
CA PHE A 156 -17.77 -0.25 0.93
C PHE A 156 -16.86 -1.37 1.47
N LEU A 157 -17.41 -2.52 1.85
CA LEU A 157 -16.58 -3.63 2.34
C LEU A 157 -15.95 -4.39 1.15
N LYS A 158 -16.63 -4.42 0.00
CA LYS A 158 -16.14 -4.98 -1.26
C LYS A 158 -15.00 -4.19 -1.89
N GLU A 159 -15.04 -2.86 -1.81
CA GLU A 159 -13.97 -1.98 -2.33
C GLU A 159 -12.69 -2.07 -1.47
N ASN A 160 -12.80 -2.48 -0.21
CA ASN A 160 -11.67 -2.67 0.72
C ASN A 160 -11.06 -4.08 0.66
N GLY A 161 -11.76 -5.03 0.03
CA GLY A 161 -11.44 -6.47 -0.02
C GLY A 161 -10.81 -6.89 -1.34
#